data_AF-A0A3A9ZWF7-F1
#
_entry.id   AF-A0A3A9ZWF7-F1
#
_cell.length_a   1.000
_cell.length_b   1.000
_cell.length_c   1.000
_cell.angle_alpha   90.00
_cell.angle_beta   90.00
_cell.angle_gamma   90.00
#
_symmetry.space_group_name_H-M   'P 1'
#
loop_
_entity.id
_entity.type
_entity.pdbx_description
1 polymer ?
#
loop_
_entity_poly.entity_id
_entity_poly.type
_entity_poly.pdbx_seq_one_letter_code
_entity_poly.pdbx_strand_id
1 'polypeptide(L)'
;MTTSARERVAAFWDDHTARWLRGEDPMPTPLAAWFDSYQGVGSGTPTRDGFPEPYHGDLLGREHTPRMVVLGLNPGEYRPQFQSRDGIFAREIKEKYGSYSRWQTTYPYNRPPWTDIIGRNRYYQARLTFTRNWLQDPEADHRDLLIFESYPWHSKLITGPLRPPAEIIDAFVWQPIAELPVGEVFAFGRPWDSLAQALRLPVVSMLGAGGRHYGSAVPSRAVRVYGLPSGQLLVVEWHAGSAGPPSAKETALLRSVLTGVLNSADDAPPRPRVAGSSGAAPTAATAGRSSS
;
A
#
# COMPACT_ATOMS: atom_id res chain seq x y z
N MET A 1 9.62 -6.90 -23.67
CA MET A 1 9.91 -6.45 -22.30
C MET A 1 8.61 -6.48 -21.54
N THR A 2 8.54 -7.18 -20.41
CA THR A 2 7.34 -7.23 -19.57
C THR A 2 7.24 -5.89 -18.82
N THR A 3 6.14 -5.15 -18.99
CA THR A 3 5.89 -3.90 -18.24
C THR A 3 5.82 -4.18 -16.75
N SER A 4 6.48 -3.35 -15.93
CA SER A 4 6.49 -3.53 -14.47
C SER A 4 5.09 -3.32 -13.87
N ALA A 5 4.82 -3.89 -12.70
CA ALA A 5 3.57 -3.67 -11.97
C ALA A 5 3.40 -2.19 -11.59
N ARG A 6 4.48 -1.51 -11.17
CA ARG A 6 4.45 -0.07 -10.87
C ARG A 6 4.12 0.75 -12.13
N GLU A 7 4.74 0.45 -13.26
CA GLU A 7 4.46 1.12 -14.54
C GLU A 7 3.01 0.91 -14.98
N ARG A 8 2.50 -0.33 -14.89
CA ARG A 8 1.12 -0.67 -15.22
C ARG A 8 0.13 0.12 -14.36
N VAL A 9 0.34 0.15 -13.04
CA VAL A 9 -0.57 0.84 -12.11
C VAL A 9 -0.51 2.36 -12.31
N ALA A 10 0.68 2.93 -12.51
CA ALA A 10 0.80 4.36 -12.80
C ALA A 10 0.08 4.72 -14.11
N ALA A 11 0.32 3.97 -15.19
CA ALA A 11 -0.31 4.21 -16.48
C ALA A 11 -1.84 4.08 -16.43
N PHE A 12 -2.36 3.08 -15.70
CA PHE A 12 -3.79 2.91 -15.48
C PHE A 12 -4.42 4.14 -14.82
N TRP A 13 -3.83 4.62 -13.74
CA TRP A 13 -4.38 5.76 -12.99
C TRP A 13 -4.16 7.09 -13.69
N ASP A 14 -3.09 7.23 -14.48
CA ASP A 14 -2.88 8.37 -15.35
C ASP A 14 -3.97 8.45 -16.43
N ASP A 15 -4.28 7.34 -17.12
CA ASP A 15 -5.38 7.30 -18.09
C ASP A 15 -6.74 7.57 -17.44
N HIS A 16 -7.05 6.85 -16.35
CA HIS A 16 -8.32 7.02 -15.64
C HIS A 16 -8.51 8.47 -15.18
N THR A 17 -7.50 9.08 -14.56
CA THR A 17 -7.56 10.47 -14.10
C THR A 17 -7.68 11.43 -15.27
N ALA A 18 -6.94 11.23 -16.36
CA ALA A 18 -7.04 12.08 -17.55
C ALA A 18 -8.45 12.04 -18.18
N ARG A 19 -9.07 10.85 -18.24
CA ARG A 19 -10.46 10.68 -18.69
C ARG A 19 -11.44 11.40 -17.77
N TRP A 20 -11.31 11.19 -16.46
CA TRP A 20 -12.16 11.84 -15.47
C TRP A 20 -12.08 13.38 -15.55
N LEU A 21 -10.88 13.92 -15.75
CA LEU A 21 -10.60 15.35 -15.92
C LEU A 21 -11.19 15.95 -17.20
N ARG A 22 -11.49 15.13 -18.21
CA ARG A 22 -12.22 15.54 -19.43
C ARG A 22 -13.74 15.51 -19.29
N GLY A 23 -14.24 15.26 -18.09
CA GLY A 23 -15.67 15.18 -17.81
C GLY A 23 -16.26 13.77 -17.96
N GLU A 24 -15.44 12.76 -18.29
CA GLU A 24 -15.87 11.37 -18.22
C GLU A 24 -16.01 10.94 -16.73
N ASP A 25 -16.67 9.81 -16.50
CA ASP A 25 -16.70 9.16 -15.18
C ASP A 25 -16.64 7.63 -15.32
N PRO A 26 -15.53 7.11 -15.89
CA PRO A 26 -15.48 5.72 -16.33
C PRO A 26 -15.29 4.79 -15.12
N MET A 27 -16.10 3.72 -15.02
CA MET A 27 -15.88 2.62 -14.06
C MET A 27 -15.55 1.32 -14.80
N PRO A 28 -14.40 1.26 -15.51
CA PRO A 28 -13.98 0.03 -16.15
C PRO A 28 -13.71 -1.03 -15.10
N THR A 29 -13.76 -2.30 -15.49
CA THR A 29 -13.23 -3.37 -14.64
C THR A 29 -11.75 -3.10 -14.33
N PRO A 30 -11.30 -3.19 -13.06
CA PRO A 30 -12.05 -3.68 -11.90
C PRO A 30 -12.59 -2.57 -10.96
N LEU A 31 -12.62 -1.30 -11.37
CA LEU A 31 -12.97 -0.18 -10.49
C LEU A 31 -14.39 -0.24 -9.93
N ALA A 32 -15.37 -0.73 -10.70
CA ALA A 32 -16.75 -0.87 -10.19
C ALA A 32 -16.79 -1.78 -8.95
N ALA A 33 -16.18 -2.97 -9.05
CA ALA A 33 -16.09 -3.90 -7.93
C ALA A 33 -15.28 -3.35 -6.75
N TRP A 34 -14.22 -2.57 -7.04
CA TRP A 34 -13.46 -1.91 -5.98
C TRP A 34 -14.28 -0.82 -5.29
N PHE A 35 -15.02 0.02 -6.03
CA PHE A 35 -15.88 1.06 -5.46
C PHE A 35 -17.00 0.46 -4.60
N ASP A 36 -17.65 -0.59 -5.09
CA ASP A 36 -18.75 -1.28 -4.41
C ASP A 36 -18.30 -2.08 -3.17
N SER A 37 -16.99 -2.26 -2.99
CA SER A 37 -16.41 -2.95 -1.84
C SER A 37 -16.52 -2.19 -0.52
N TYR A 38 -17.03 -0.95 -0.58
CA TYR A 38 -17.28 -0.09 0.57
C TYR A 38 -18.64 0.59 0.44
N GLN A 39 -19.46 0.45 1.48
CA GLN A 39 -20.78 1.06 1.58
C GLN A 39 -20.90 1.80 2.91
N GLY A 40 -20.13 2.88 3.05
CA GLY A 40 -20.23 3.76 4.21
C GLY A 40 -21.55 4.55 4.22
N VAL A 41 -21.93 5.00 5.42
CA VAL A 41 -23.15 5.80 5.64
C VAL A 41 -22.82 7.17 6.24
N GLY A 42 -23.66 8.16 5.96
CA GLY A 42 -23.52 9.52 6.49
C GLY A 42 -22.18 10.15 6.10
N SER A 43 -21.36 10.49 7.10
CA SER A 43 -19.99 10.98 6.86
C SER A 43 -19.06 9.95 6.21
N GLY A 44 -19.45 8.68 6.14
CA GLY A 44 -18.70 7.65 5.44
C GLY A 44 -19.15 7.37 4.03
N THR A 45 -20.20 8.01 3.52
CA THR A 45 -20.64 7.83 2.13
C THR A 45 -19.51 8.22 1.17
N PRO A 46 -19.07 7.32 0.27
CA PRO A 46 -18.04 7.64 -0.70
C PRO A 46 -18.57 8.58 -1.78
N THR A 47 -17.70 9.42 -2.35
CA THR A 47 -18.02 10.28 -3.50
C THR A 47 -17.08 10.04 -4.67
N ARG A 48 -17.60 10.25 -5.89
CA ARG A 48 -16.87 10.27 -7.17
C ARG A 48 -16.74 11.69 -7.74
N ASP A 49 -17.10 12.70 -6.96
CA ASP A 49 -17.00 14.12 -7.34
C ASP A 49 -15.56 14.63 -7.36
N GLY A 50 -14.65 13.92 -6.69
CA GLY A 50 -13.20 14.09 -6.80
C GLY A 50 -12.57 12.93 -7.58
N PHE A 51 -11.42 13.18 -8.22
CA PHE A 51 -10.64 12.11 -8.84
C PHE A 51 -10.17 11.12 -7.76
N PRO A 52 -10.09 9.81 -8.06
CA PRO A 52 -9.60 8.84 -7.11
C PRO A 52 -8.10 9.03 -6.84
N GLU A 53 -7.68 8.74 -5.61
CA GLU A 53 -6.30 8.86 -5.16
C GLU A 53 -5.79 7.52 -4.61
N PRO A 54 -5.35 6.59 -5.48
CA PRO A 54 -4.90 5.26 -5.08
C PRO A 54 -3.57 5.24 -4.30
N TYR A 55 -2.71 6.23 -4.51
CA TYR A 55 -1.42 6.32 -3.84
C TYR A 55 -0.90 7.76 -3.79
N HIS A 56 -0.02 8.04 -2.84
CA HIS A 56 0.62 9.35 -2.68
C HIS A 56 2.14 9.18 -2.59
N GLY A 57 2.88 9.87 -3.46
CA GLY A 57 4.34 9.78 -3.57
C GLY A 57 4.83 9.24 -4.92
N ASP A 58 6.15 9.06 -5.03
CA ASP A 58 6.81 8.70 -6.28
C ASP A 58 6.82 7.17 -6.51
N LEU A 59 5.67 6.63 -6.92
CA LEU A 59 5.51 5.20 -7.20
C LEU A 59 6.57 4.67 -8.19
N LEU A 60 6.89 5.46 -9.21
CA LEU A 60 7.81 5.06 -10.27
C LEU A 60 9.29 5.25 -9.89
N GLY A 61 9.57 5.94 -8.78
CA GLY A 61 10.93 6.27 -8.37
C GLY A 61 11.66 7.20 -9.35
N ARG A 62 10.92 8.08 -10.03
CA ARG A 62 11.46 8.99 -11.06
C ARG A 62 12.37 10.08 -10.48
N GLU A 63 12.02 10.59 -9.31
CA GLU A 63 12.80 11.57 -8.54
C GLU A 63 13.60 10.88 -7.44
N HIS A 64 12.96 9.93 -6.75
CA HIS A 64 13.57 9.17 -5.67
C HIS A 64 12.83 7.85 -5.49
N THR A 65 13.56 6.73 -5.39
CA THR A 65 12.92 5.46 -5.01
C THR A 65 12.46 5.51 -3.55
N PRO A 66 11.17 5.30 -3.25
CA PRO A 66 10.67 5.33 -1.88
C PRO A 66 11.36 4.30 -0.98
N ARG A 67 11.65 4.69 0.25
CA ARG A 67 12.31 3.87 1.29
C ARG A 67 11.35 3.42 2.39
N MET A 68 10.12 3.93 2.37
CA MET A 68 9.06 3.65 3.33
C MET A 68 7.73 3.53 2.60
N VAL A 69 6.98 2.47 2.90
CA VAL A 69 5.60 2.30 2.42
C VAL A 69 4.66 2.26 3.60
N VAL A 70 3.64 3.13 3.56
CA VAL A 70 2.54 3.15 4.53
C VAL A 70 1.23 2.90 3.80
N LEU A 71 0.28 2.23 4.43
CA LEU A 71 -1.05 2.03 3.89
C LEU A 71 -2.06 2.97 4.56
N GLY A 72 -2.90 3.60 3.74
CA GLY A 72 -4.06 4.39 4.14
C GLY A 72 -5.38 3.67 3.81
N LEU A 73 -6.41 3.89 4.63
CA LEU A 73 -7.71 3.25 4.38
C LEU A 73 -8.38 3.87 3.15
N ASN A 74 -8.39 5.21 3.10
CA ASN A 74 -8.82 6.01 1.97
C ASN A 74 -8.18 7.41 2.01
N PRO A 75 -8.28 8.20 0.92
CA PRO A 75 -7.67 9.54 0.85
C PRO A 75 -8.27 10.58 1.80
N GLY A 76 -9.39 10.27 2.45
CA GLY A 76 -10.09 11.15 3.38
C GLY A 76 -11.11 12.08 2.71
N GLU A 77 -11.43 13.18 3.42
CA GLU A 77 -12.52 14.08 3.07
C GLU A 77 -12.29 14.76 1.71
N TYR A 78 -13.30 14.67 0.84
CA TYR A 78 -13.32 15.40 -0.42
C TYR A 78 -13.34 16.91 -0.19
N ARG A 79 -12.42 17.62 -0.84
CA ARG A 79 -12.29 19.08 -0.84
C ARG A 79 -12.52 19.60 -2.27
N PRO A 80 -13.76 20.02 -2.62
CA PRO A 80 -14.09 20.43 -3.99
C PRO A 80 -13.16 21.49 -4.59
N GLN A 81 -12.73 22.47 -3.78
CA GLN A 81 -11.79 23.51 -4.21
C GLN A 81 -10.47 22.94 -4.79
N PHE A 82 -10.05 21.78 -4.30
CA PHE A 82 -8.81 21.12 -4.71
C PHE A 82 -9.05 19.97 -5.68
N GLN A 83 -9.98 19.07 -5.35
CA GLN A 83 -10.10 17.75 -5.96
C GLN A 83 -11.20 17.64 -7.02
N SER A 84 -12.09 18.64 -7.14
CA SER A 84 -13.10 18.64 -8.21
C SER A 84 -12.45 18.71 -9.60
N ARG A 85 -13.20 18.45 -10.67
CA ARG A 85 -12.70 18.48 -12.07
C ARG A 85 -12.07 19.83 -12.47
N ASP A 86 -12.53 20.90 -11.84
CA ASP A 86 -12.03 22.26 -12.02
C ASP A 86 -11.37 22.78 -10.72
N GLY A 87 -11.00 21.86 -9.83
CA GLY A 87 -10.25 22.16 -8.61
C GLY A 87 -8.81 22.51 -8.93
N ILE A 88 -8.12 23.02 -7.91
CA ILE A 88 -6.71 23.40 -8.02
C ILE A 88 -5.83 22.23 -8.48
N PHE A 89 -5.98 21.05 -7.86
CA PHE A 89 -5.16 19.89 -8.20
C PHE A 89 -5.49 19.34 -9.59
N ALA A 90 -6.76 19.33 -9.96
CA ALA A 90 -7.17 18.98 -11.30
C ALA A 90 -6.54 19.88 -12.38
N ARG A 91 -6.48 21.20 -12.15
CA ARG A 91 -5.76 22.13 -13.03
C ARG A 91 -4.26 21.86 -13.04
N GLU A 92 -3.63 21.66 -11.89
CA GLU A 92 -2.20 21.33 -11.82
C GLU A 92 -1.86 20.07 -12.62
N ILE A 93 -2.68 19.01 -12.49
CA ILE A 93 -2.52 17.77 -13.26
C ILE A 93 -2.64 18.05 -14.76
N LYS A 94 -3.69 18.76 -15.20
CA LYS A 94 -3.93 19.07 -16.63
C LYS A 94 -2.85 19.96 -17.25
N GLU A 95 -2.52 21.05 -16.56
CA GLU A 95 -1.83 22.21 -17.17
C GLU A 95 -0.34 22.24 -16.85
N LYS A 96 0.09 21.66 -15.72
CA LYS A 96 1.47 21.77 -15.23
C LYS A 96 2.25 20.46 -15.28
N TYR A 97 1.64 19.36 -14.83
CA TYR A 97 2.37 18.09 -14.66
C TYR A 97 2.02 17.03 -15.71
N GLY A 98 0.90 17.17 -16.40
CA GLY A 98 0.44 16.32 -17.49
C GLY A 98 -0.09 14.94 -17.08
N SER A 99 0.10 14.51 -15.83
CA SER A 99 -0.34 13.19 -15.34
C SER A 99 -0.49 13.17 -13.82
N TYR A 100 -1.29 12.23 -13.32
CA TYR A 100 -1.49 12.04 -11.88
C TYR A 100 -0.19 11.58 -11.21
N SER A 101 0.49 10.59 -11.80
CA SER A 101 1.75 10.03 -11.30
C SER A 101 2.84 11.09 -11.18
N ARG A 102 2.94 12.03 -12.14
CA ARG A 102 3.89 13.15 -12.06
C ARG A 102 3.47 14.21 -11.04
N TRP A 103 2.17 14.49 -10.92
CA TRP A 103 1.67 15.43 -9.92
C TRP A 103 1.92 14.94 -8.48
N GLN A 104 1.77 13.62 -8.23
CA GLN A 104 2.00 13.02 -6.91
C GLN A 104 3.44 13.19 -6.39
N THR A 105 4.46 13.27 -7.26
CA THR A 105 5.85 13.51 -6.81
C THR A 105 6.02 14.87 -6.15
N THR A 106 5.08 15.78 -6.35
CA THR A 106 5.11 17.15 -5.81
C THR A 106 4.46 17.29 -4.44
N TYR A 107 4.17 16.20 -3.74
CA TYR A 107 3.68 16.23 -2.34
C TYR A 107 2.54 17.23 -2.11
N PRO A 108 1.48 17.19 -2.94
CA PRO A 108 0.50 18.27 -3.08
C PRO A 108 -0.17 18.70 -1.77
N TYR A 109 -0.31 17.77 -0.83
CA TYR A 109 -0.91 17.98 0.50
C TYR A 109 0.02 18.61 1.55
N ASN A 110 1.30 18.80 1.23
CA ASN A 110 2.30 19.39 2.13
C ASN A 110 3.01 20.59 1.51
N ARG A 111 2.43 21.18 0.46
CA ARG A 111 2.93 22.42 -0.17
C ARG A 111 1.81 23.41 -0.45
N PRO A 112 2.16 24.68 -0.76
CA PRO A 112 1.22 25.59 -1.40
C PRO A 112 0.64 24.98 -2.69
N PRO A 113 -0.64 25.22 -2.98
CA PRO A 113 -1.56 26.07 -2.22
C PRO A 113 -2.31 25.37 -1.08
N TRP A 114 -2.15 24.05 -0.89
CA TRP A 114 -2.85 23.32 0.18
C TRP A 114 -2.52 23.87 1.57
N THR A 115 -1.23 24.03 1.87
CA THR A 115 -0.77 24.52 3.19
C THR A 115 -1.24 25.94 3.49
N ASP A 116 -1.47 26.75 2.47
CA ASP A 116 -1.84 28.15 2.63
C ASP A 116 -3.34 28.30 2.90
N ILE A 117 -4.15 27.38 2.37
CA ILE A 117 -5.63 27.42 2.46
C ILE A 117 -6.15 26.51 3.57
N ILE A 118 -5.66 25.27 3.65
CA ILE A 118 -6.12 24.26 4.60
C ILE A 118 -5.24 24.24 5.87
N GLY A 119 -3.99 24.66 5.74
CA GLY A 119 -2.99 24.58 6.80
C GLY A 119 -2.23 23.25 6.81
N ARG A 120 -1.52 23.01 7.91
CA ARG A 120 -0.64 21.86 8.07
C ARG A 120 -1.42 20.54 8.05
N ASN A 121 -1.08 19.65 7.12
CA ASN A 121 -1.67 18.31 7.05
C ASN A 121 -1.10 17.37 8.13
N ARG A 122 -1.80 17.28 9.28
CA ARG A 122 -1.37 16.46 10.42
C ARG A 122 -1.22 14.97 10.08
N TYR A 123 -2.04 14.44 9.18
CA TYR A 123 -1.97 13.04 8.76
C TYR A 123 -0.61 12.74 8.15
N TYR A 124 -0.24 13.48 7.10
CA TYR A 124 1.05 13.31 6.42
C TYR A 124 2.24 13.58 7.33
N GLN A 125 2.14 14.61 8.17
CA GLN A 125 3.24 14.99 9.07
C GLN A 125 3.54 13.91 10.11
N ALA A 126 2.50 13.22 10.61
CA ALA A 126 2.69 12.08 11.49
C ALA A 126 3.38 10.91 10.77
N ARG A 127 3.00 10.60 9.52
CA ARG A 127 3.65 9.54 8.72
C ARG A 127 5.09 9.90 8.38
N LEU A 128 5.36 11.14 8.01
CA LEU A 128 6.72 11.61 7.75
C LEU A 128 7.61 11.56 9.00
N THR A 129 7.05 11.93 10.16
CA THR A 129 7.75 11.79 11.45
C THR A 129 8.07 10.32 11.73
N PHE A 130 7.12 9.42 11.48
CA PHE A 130 7.35 7.99 11.58
C PHE A 130 8.42 7.50 10.60
N THR A 131 8.39 7.93 9.33
CA THR A 131 9.41 7.61 8.32
C THR A 131 10.81 7.96 8.83
N ARG A 132 11.02 9.17 9.32
CA ARG A 132 12.30 9.62 9.88
C ARG A 132 12.76 8.77 11.05
N ASN A 133 11.85 8.50 11.99
CA ASN A 133 12.14 7.68 13.16
C ASN A 133 12.47 6.23 12.78
N TRP A 134 11.72 5.65 11.83
CA TRP A 134 11.90 4.27 11.38
C TRP A 134 13.20 4.11 10.60
N LEU A 135 13.47 5.00 9.64
CA LEU A 135 14.70 4.98 8.85
C LEU A 135 15.93 5.43 9.66
N GLN A 136 15.72 6.01 10.84
CA GLN A 136 16.75 6.67 11.65
C GLN A 136 17.47 7.77 10.86
N ASP A 137 16.70 8.48 10.05
CA ASP A 137 17.17 9.47 9.08
C ASP A 137 16.35 10.75 9.25
N PRO A 138 16.88 11.78 9.94
CA PRO A 138 16.15 13.03 10.16
C PRO A 138 15.92 13.84 8.88
N GLU A 139 16.74 13.60 7.85
CA GLU A 139 16.66 14.29 6.56
C GLU A 139 15.65 13.66 5.60
N ALA A 140 15.17 12.45 5.92
CA ALA A 140 14.11 11.81 5.14
C ALA A 140 12.90 12.75 4.97
N ASP A 141 12.38 12.81 3.76
CA ASP A 141 11.30 13.72 3.38
C ASP A 141 10.14 12.98 2.70
N HIS A 142 9.26 13.72 2.04
CA HIS A 142 8.08 13.17 1.38
C HIS A 142 8.42 12.23 0.22
N ARG A 143 9.62 12.32 -0.36
CA ARG A 143 10.09 11.47 -1.46
C ARG A 143 10.46 10.07 -0.97
N ASP A 144 10.84 9.93 0.30
CA ASP A 144 11.09 8.64 0.93
C ASP A 144 9.81 7.86 1.24
N LEU A 145 8.66 8.54 1.32
CA LEU A 145 7.38 7.98 1.77
C LEU A 145 6.42 7.77 0.59
N LEU A 146 5.99 6.53 0.40
CA LEU A 146 4.88 6.18 -0.47
C LEU A 146 3.69 5.73 0.39
N ILE A 147 2.51 6.31 0.14
CA ILE A 147 1.25 5.89 0.77
C ILE A 147 0.40 5.17 -0.27
N PHE A 148 -0.11 3.97 0.04
CA PHE A 148 -1.11 3.29 -0.79
C PHE A 148 -2.45 3.25 -0.09
N GLU A 149 -3.52 3.64 -0.79
CA GLU A 149 -4.88 3.63 -0.25
C GLU A 149 -5.58 2.31 -0.58
N SER A 150 -6.17 1.65 0.42
CA SER A 150 -6.97 0.43 0.19
C SER A 150 -8.28 0.69 -0.54
N TYR A 151 -8.74 1.94 -0.52
CA TYR A 151 -9.94 2.40 -1.18
C TYR A 151 -9.69 3.79 -1.77
N PRO A 152 -9.51 3.92 -3.10
CA PRO A 152 -9.07 5.16 -3.74
C PRO A 152 -10.05 6.35 -3.69
N TRP A 153 -11.28 6.18 -3.22
CA TRP A 153 -12.30 7.24 -3.26
C TRP A 153 -12.49 7.94 -1.92
N HIS A 154 -12.94 9.19 -2.00
CA HIS A 154 -13.06 10.08 -0.87
C HIS A 154 -14.28 9.77 -0.01
N SER A 155 -14.09 9.82 1.30
CA SER A 155 -15.16 9.87 2.30
C SER A 155 -14.61 10.58 3.54
N LYS A 156 -15.46 11.28 4.29
CA LYS A 156 -15.01 12.04 5.47
C LYS A 156 -14.55 11.12 6.60
N LEU A 157 -15.20 9.96 6.76
CA LEU A 157 -14.83 8.90 7.70
C LEU A 157 -14.94 7.53 7.03
N ILE A 158 -14.37 6.52 7.67
CA ILE A 158 -14.67 5.11 7.40
C ILE A 158 -15.71 4.66 8.42
N THR A 159 -16.96 4.47 7.99
CA THR A 159 -18.09 4.11 8.88
C THR A 159 -18.62 2.70 8.66
N GLY A 160 -18.09 2.00 7.66
CA GLY A 160 -18.41 0.61 7.33
C GLY A 160 -17.16 -0.23 7.08
N PRO A 161 -17.31 -1.56 6.96
CA PRO A 161 -16.19 -2.43 6.64
C PRO A 161 -15.73 -2.21 5.19
N LEU A 162 -14.41 -2.22 4.99
CA LEU A 162 -13.77 -2.27 3.67
C LEU A 162 -13.56 -3.74 3.28
N ARG A 163 -14.09 -4.16 2.13
CA ARG A 163 -13.98 -5.55 1.65
C ARG A 163 -13.52 -5.63 0.19
N PRO A 164 -12.37 -5.01 -0.16
CA PRO A 164 -11.91 -5.00 -1.54
C PRO A 164 -11.64 -6.44 -2.03
N PRO A 165 -12.01 -6.78 -3.28
CA PRO A 165 -11.64 -8.06 -3.88
C PRO A 165 -10.13 -8.29 -3.83
N ALA A 166 -9.72 -9.51 -3.46
CA ALA A 166 -8.32 -9.81 -3.17
C ALA A 166 -7.42 -9.65 -4.40
N GLU A 167 -7.93 -10.01 -5.57
CA GLU A 167 -7.27 -9.86 -6.86
C GLU A 167 -7.01 -8.39 -7.24
N ILE A 168 -7.86 -7.47 -6.78
CA ILE A 168 -7.68 -6.03 -7.01
C ILE A 168 -6.56 -5.52 -6.12
N ILE A 169 -6.56 -5.85 -4.83
CA ILE A 169 -5.50 -5.45 -3.92
C ILE A 169 -4.16 -6.07 -4.34
N ASP A 170 -4.15 -7.32 -4.78
CA ASP A 170 -2.95 -7.94 -5.32
C ASP A 170 -2.40 -7.16 -6.52
N ALA A 171 -3.23 -6.89 -7.53
CA ALA A 171 -2.80 -6.24 -8.76
C ALA A 171 -2.42 -4.76 -8.59
N PHE A 172 -3.14 -4.01 -7.76
CA PHE A 172 -3.00 -2.55 -7.64
C PHE A 172 -2.20 -2.09 -6.43
N VAL A 173 -2.00 -2.94 -5.43
CA VAL A 173 -1.30 -2.57 -4.18
C VAL A 173 -0.10 -3.48 -3.94
N TRP A 174 -0.28 -4.80 -3.84
CA TRP A 174 0.80 -5.71 -3.47
C TRP A 174 1.87 -5.87 -4.55
N GLN A 175 1.48 -6.10 -5.81
CA GLN A 175 2.46 -6.26 -6.90
C GLN A 175 3.33 -5.01 -7.11
N PRO A 176 2.80 -3.76 -7.10
CA PRO A 176 3.64 -2.57 -7.16
C PRO A 176 4.60 -2.42 -5.97
N ILE A 177 4.13 -2.73 -4.75
CA ILE A 177 4.96 -2.65 -3.54
C ILE A 177 6.07 -3.71 -3.55
N ALA A 178 5.81 -4.88 -4.13
CA ALA A 178 6.78 -5.96 -4.28
C ALA A 178 8.01 -5.57 -5.10
N GLU A 179 7.91 -4.56 -5.95
CA GLU A 179 9.02 -4.03 -6.75
C GLU A 179 9.87 -2.97 -6.00
N LEU A 180 9.45 -2.56 -4.81
CA LEU A 180 10.16 -1.56 -4.01
C LEU A 180 11.17 -2.21 -3.06
N PRO A 181 12.34 -1.60 -2.82
CA PRO A 181 13.38 -2.14 -1.95
C PRO A 181 13.07 -1.89 -0.47
N VAL A 182 11.88 -2.28 0.00
CA VAL A 182 11.44 -2.18 1.40
C VAL A 182 11.16 -3.56 1.96
N GLY A 183 11.58 -3.83 3.20
CA GLY A 183 11.27 -5.09 3.88
C GLY A 183 9.89 -5.08 4.52
N GLU A 184 9.49 -3.93 5.05
CA GLU A 184 8.26 -3.73 5.80
C GLU A 184 7.33 -2.70 5.17
N VAL A 185 6.05 -3.00 5.21
CA VAL A 185 4.92 -2.16 4.81
C VAL A 185 4.11 -1.87 6.07
N PHE A 186 3.86 -0.59 6.38
CA PHE A 186 3.22 -0.21 7.64
C PHE A 186 1.76 0.16 7.46
N ALA A 187 0.93 -0.24 8.41
CA ALA A 187 -0.47 0.13 8.45
C ALA A 187 -0.89 0.48 9.87
N PHE A 188 -1.57 1.62 10.05
CA PHE A 188 -1.93 2.14 11.37
C PHE A 188 -3.44 2.13 11.59
N GLY A 189 -3.86 1.53 12.70
CA GLY A 189 -5.26 1.41 13.10
C GLY A 189 -5.85 0.02 12.88
N ARG A 190 -6.76 -0.36 13.77
CA ARG A 190 -7.40 -1.69 13.80
C ARG A 190 -8.10 -2.12 12.50
N PRO A 191 -8.72 -1.24 11.68
CA PRO A 191 -9.36 -1.68 10.44
C PRO A 191 -8.42 -2.44 9.48
N TRP A 192 -7.12 -2.16 9.53
CA TRP A 192 -6.12 -2.87 8.73
C TRP A 192 -5.91 -4.33 9.15
N ASP A 193 -6.08 -4.63 10.43
CA ASP A 193 -6.03 -6.01 10.94
C ASP A 193 -7.20 -6.82 10.38
N SER A 194 -8.40 -6.23 10.38
CA SER A 194 -9.60 -6.84 9.79
C SER A 194 -9.45 -7.02 8.28
N LEU A 195 -8.85 -6.05 7.58
CA LEU A 195 -8.60 -6.14 6.14
C LEU A 195 -7.57 -7.23 5.81
N ALA A 196 -6.45 -7.30 6.54
CA ALA A 196 -5.44 -8.34 6.37
C ALA A 196 -6.01 -9.75 6.57
N GLN A 197 -6.88 -9.93 7.57
CA GLN A 197 -7.60 -11.19 7.81
C GLN A 197 -8.59 -11.51 6.69
N ALA A 198 -9.33 -10.51 6.18
CA ALA A 198 -10.25 -10.70 5.05
C ALA A 198 -9.50 -11.13 3.77
N LEU A 199 -8.29 -10.60 3.56
CA LEU A 199 -7.38 -11.02 2.50
C LEU A 199 -6.67 -12.35 2.79
N ARG A 200 -6.91 -12.96 3.95
CA ARG A 200 -6.33 -14.24 4.40
C ARG A 200 -4.80 -14.23 4.40
N LEU A 201 -4.19 -13.09 4.74
CA LEU A 201 -2.74 -13.00 4.87
C LEU A 201 -2.26 -13.87 6.05
N PRO A 202 -1.16 -14.62 5.91
CA PRO A 202 -0.62 -15.44 6.99
C PRO A 202 -0.05 -14.58 8.11
N VAL A 203 -0.47 -14.83 9.35
CA VAL A 203 0.12 -14.18 10.54
C VAL A 203 1.50 -14.78 10.79
N VAL A 204 2.52 -13.93 10.80
CA VAL A 204 3.92 -14.28 11.10
C VAL A 204 4.25 -14.02 12.57
N SER A 205 3.73 -12.92 13.13
CA SER A 205 4.02 -12.55 14.52
C SER A 205 2.93 -11.67 15.12
N MET A 206 2.86 -11.70 16.45
CA MET A 206 1.87 -11.03 17.26
C MET A 206 2.60 -10.40 18.45
N LEU A 207 2.61 -9.07 18.56
CA LEU A 207 3.28 -8.35 19.66
C LEU A 207 2.28 -7.47 20.43
N GLY A 208 2.57 -7.25 21.71
CA GLY A 208 1.74 -6.41 22.59
C GLY A 208 0.45 -7.11 23.01
N ALA A 209 -0.66 -6.37 23.04
CA ALA A 209 -1.96 -6.88 23.43
C ALA A 209 -2.39 -8.05 22.54
N GLY A 210 -2.63 -9.21 23.17
CA GLY A 210 -2.95 -10.46 22.47
C GLY A 210 -1.77 -11.04 21.69
N GLY A 211 -0.53 -10.77 22.11
CA GLY A 211 0.70 -11.31 21.53
C GLY A 211 1.84 -11.34 22.54
N ARG A 212 3.08 -11.50 22.05
CA ARG A 212 4.28 -11.46 22.89
C ARG A 212 4.54 -10.04 23.38
N HIS A 213 4.77 -9.87 24.68
CA HIS A 213 5.19 -8.59 25.23
C HIS A 213 6.53 -8.14 24.64
N TYR A 214 6.65 -6.86 24.31
CA TYR A 214 7.86 -6.31 23.68
C TYR A 214 8.35 -4.98 24.30
N GLY A 215 7.81 -4.61 25.47
CA GLY A 215 8.26 -3.43 26.22
C GLY A 215 7.54 -2.13 25.88
N SER A 216 6.44 -2.17 25.11
CA SER A 216 5.60 -0.99 24.89
C SER A 216 5.03 -0.47 26.21
N ALA A 217 5.08 0.84 26.42
CA ALA A 217 4.47 1.49 27.57
C ALA A 217 2.95 1.66 27.43
N VAL A 218 2.37 1.31 26.28
CA VAL A 218 0.94 1.47 25.97
C VAL A 218 0.25 0.10 26.11
N PRO A 219 -0.50 -0.17 27.20
CA PRO A 219 -1.01 -1.52 27.48
C PRO A 219 -1.97 -2.07 26.40
N SER A 220 -2.70 -1.19 25.72
CA SER A 220 -3.63 -1.56 24.66
C SER A 220 -2.98 -1.67 23.28
N ARG A 221 -1.68 -1.42 23.15
CA ARG A 221 -1.00 -1.50 21.87
C ARG A 221 -0.87 -2.95 21.42
N ALA A 222 -1.32 -3.20 20.20
CA ALA A 222 -1.16 -4.46 19.51
C ALA A 222 -0.42 -4.23 18.19
N VAL A 223 0.41 -5.21 17.84
CA VAL A 223 1.05 -5.28 16.53
C VAL A 223 0.79 -6.67 15.96
N ARG A 224 0.36 -6.73 14.70
CA ARG A 224 0.24 -7.95 13.92
C ARG A 224 1.16 -7.85 12.72
N VAL A 225 1.95 -8.88 12.52
CA VAL A 225 2.86 -8.99 11.38
C VAL A 225 2.31 -10.06 10.48
N TYR A 226 2.05 -9.71 9.23
CA TYR A 226 1.53 -10.58 8.19
C TYR A 226 2.58 -10.78 7.10
N GLY A 227 2.70 -11.97 6.55
CA GLY A 227 3.53 -12.24 5.38
C GLY A 227 2.82 -11.81 4.10
N LEU A 228 3.49 -11.02 3.25
CA LEU A 228 3.01 -10.68 1.92
C LEU A 228 3.49 -11.73 0.89
N PRO A 229 2.79 -11.89 -0.25
CA PRO A 229 3.20 -12.84 -1.30
C PRO A 229 4.62 -12.60 -1.84
N SER A 230 5.11 -11.36 -1.77
CA SER A 230 6.46 -10.96 -2.18
C SER A 230 7.56 -11.39 -1.20
N GLY A 231 7.22 -11.87 0.00
CA GLY A 231 8.15 -12.10 1.10
C GLY A 231 8.38 -10.89 2.00
N GLN A 232 7.85 -9.71 1.64
CA GLN A 232 7.80 -8.54 2.51
C GLN A 232 6.83 -8.77 3.68
N LEU A 233 6.90 -7.92 4.70
CA LEU A 233 6.03 -7.98 5.87
C LEU A 233 5.06 -6.82 5.89
N LEU A 234 3.77 -7.10 6.09
CA LEU A 234 2.79 -6.09 6.50
C LEU A 234 2.76 -6.00 8.04
N VAL A 235 3.16 -4.85 8.57
CA VAL A 235 3.14 -4.54 10.00
C VAL A 235 1.94 -3.65 10.29
N VAL A 236 0.92 -4.24 10.93
CA VAL A 236 -0.28 -3.54 11.38
C VAL A 236 -0.14 -3.19 12.85
N GLU A 237 -0.18 -1.91 13.20
CA GLU A 237 -0.10 -1.42 14.58
C GLU A 237 -1.34 -0.60 14.95
N TRP A 238 -1.85 -0.79 16.16
CA TRP A 238 -2.93 0.01 16.71
C TRP A 238 -2.93 0.00 18.24
N HIS A 239 -3.63 0.95 18.83
CA HIS A 239 -3.99 0.94 20.25
C HIS A 239 -5.34 1.61 20.48
N ALA A 240 -5.87 1.50 21.70
CA ALA A 240 -7.13 2.14 22.04
C ALA A 240 -7.03 3.67 21.84
N GLY A 241 -7.99 4.24 21.11
CA GLY A 241 -8.11 5.68 20.91
C GLY A 241 -7.18 6.31 19.85
N SER A 242 -6.41 5.52 19.09
CA SER A 242 -5.52 6.05 18.05
C SER A 242 -5.44 5.15 16.82
N ALA A 243 -5.35 5.80 15.65
CA ALA A 243 -4.97 5.21 14.37
C ALA A 243 -3.73 5.92 13.77
N GLY A 244 -2.97 6.62 14.61
CA GLY A 244 -1.74 7.29 14.25
C GLY A 244 -0.51 6.40 14.45
N PRO A 245 0.61 6.71 13.78
CA PRO A 245 1.89 6.03 14.01
C PRO A 245 2.39 6.17 15.46
N PRO A 246 3.27 5.27 15.92
CA PRO A 246 3.83 5.32 17.26
C PRO A 246 4.78 6.50 17.45
N SER A 247 5.06 6.85 18.71
CA SER A 247 6.06 7.87 19.06
C SER A 247 7.48 7.38 18.75
N ALA A 248 8.46 8.28 18.69
CA ALA A 248 9.85 7.93 18.37
C ALA A 248 10.42 6.81 19.27
N LYS A 249 10.16 6.87 20.59
CA LYS A 249 10.60 5.84 21.55
C LYS A 249 9.99 4.48 21.22
N GLU A 250 8.70 4.47 20.91
CA GLU A 250 7.97 3.25 20.58
C GLU A 250 8.32 2.71 19.18
N THR A 251 8.62 3.59 18.22
CA THR A 251 9.18 3.21 16.92
C THR A 251 10.51 2.49 17.09
N ALA A 252 11.41 2.99 17.94
CA ALA A 252 12.69 2.35 18.23
C ALA A 252 12.52 0.96 18.88
N LEU A 253 11.59 0.83 19.83
CA LEU A 253 11.22 -0.45 20.45
C LEU A 253 10.67 -1.44 19.42
N LEU A 254 9.78 -0.99 18.54
CA LEU A 254 9.20 -1.85 17.50
C LEU A 254 10.27 -2.30 16.50
N ARG A 255 11.13 -1.39 16.06
CA ARG A 255 12.23 -1.68 15.12
C ARG A 255 13.17 -2.76 15.67
N SER A 256 13.62 -2.64 16.92
CA SER A 256 14.55 -3.62 17.51
C SER A 256 13.95 -5.03 17.58
N VAL A 257 12.65 -5.13 17.85
CA VAL A 257 11.95 -6.42 17.96
C VAL A 257 11.66 -7.02 16.59
N LEU A 258 11.34 -6.20 15.58
CA LEU A 258 11.11 -6.68 14.21
C LEU A 258 12.38 -7.19 13.53
N THR A 259 13.53 -6.53 13.74
CA THR A 259 14.82 -7.08 13.29
C THR A 259 15.08 -8.46 13.89
N GLY A 260 14.72 -8.68 15.16
CA GLY A 260 14.80 -9.99 15.80
C GLY A 260 13.85 -11.04 15.21
N VAL A 261 12.64 -10.65 14.82
CA VAL A 261 11.66 -11.55 14.17
C VAL A 261 12.16 -12.01 12.80
N LEU A 262 12.74 -11.09 12.01
CA LEU A 262 13.31 -11.40 10.70
C LEU A 262 14.47 -12.40 10.81
N ASN A 263 15.37 -12.18 11.77
CA ASN A 263 16.52 -13.06 11.97
C ASN A 263 16.14 -14.46 12.50
N SER A 264 15.01 -14.63 13.18
CA SER A 264 14.52 -15.95 13.63
C SER A 264 13.73 -16.71 12.56
N ALA A 265 13.24 -16.04 11.52
CA ALA A 265 12.54 -16.68 10.42
C ALA A 265 13.49 -17.39 9.43
N ASP A 266 14.77 -17.00 9.41
CA ASP A 266 15.83 -17.65 8.63
C ASP A 266 16.27 -19.03 9.19
N ASP A 267 15.83 -19.40 10.41
CA ASP A 267 16.07 -20.72 11.03
C ASP A 267 14.97 -21.76 10.74
N ALA A 268 14.08 -21.50 9.77
CA ALA A 268 13.10 -22.48 9.33
C ALA A 268 13.77 -23.69 8.63
N PRO A 269 13.38 -24.94 8.93
CA PRO A 269 14.02 -26.14 8.35
C PRO A 269 13.87 -26.17 6.81
N PRO A 270 14.79 -26.87 6.12
CA PRO A 270 14.90 -26.77 4.66
C PRO A 270 13.60 -27.21 3.98
N ARG A 271 13.18 -26.43 2.97
CA ARG A 271 12.05 -26.77 2.10
C ARG A 271 12.23 -28.20 1.55
N PRO A 272 11.17 -29.03 1.50
CA PRO A 272 11.26 -30.36 0.92
C PRO A 272 11.72 -30.25 -0.53
N ARG A 273 12.78 -31.00 -0.87
CA ARG A 273 13.25 -31.18 -2.24
C ARG A 273 12.07 -31.63 -3.09
N VAL A 274 11.76 -30.87 -4.13
CA VAL A 274 10.90 -31.33 -5.22
C VAL A 274 11.53 -32.61 -5.78
N ALA A 275 10.82 -33.72 -5.63
CA ALA A 275 11.21 -34.98 -6.23
C ALA A 275 11.36 -34.78 -7.74
N GLY A 276 12.56 -35.05 -8.25
CA GLY A 276 12.88 -34.94 -9.66
C GLY A 276 11.88 -35.78 -10.47
N SER A 277 11.35 -35.18 -11.53
CA SER A 277 10.68 -35.94 -12.56
C SER A 277 11.71 -36.89 -13.19
N SER A 278 11.49 -38.19 -12.99
CA SER A 278 12.17 -39.22 -13.76
C SER A 278 11.65 -39.16 -15.19
N GLY A 279 12.30 -38.35 -16.03
CA GLY A 279 12.18 -38.43 -17.47
C GLY A 279 12.85 -39.72 -17.95
N ALA A 280 12.06 -40.78 -18.10
CA ALA A 280 12.50 -41.97 -18.82
C ALA A 280 12.55 -41.65 -20.32
N ALA A 281 13.76 -41.58 -20.88
CA ALA A 281 13.99 -41.58 -22.31
C ALA A 281 13.73 -42.99 -22.87
N PRO A 282 13.02 -43.14 -24.02
CA PRO A 282 12.97 -44.43 -24.70
C PRO A 282 14.27 -44.66 -25.46
N THR A 283 14.92 -45.78 -25.16
CA THR A 283 16.11 -46.29 -25.81
C THR A 283 15.74 -46.81 -27.20
N ALA A 284 16.45 -46.35 -28.23
CA ALA A 284 16.43 -46.95 -29.55
C ALA A 284 17.22 -48.27 -29.53
N ALA A 285 16.65 -49.33 -30.10
CA ALA A 285 17.38 -50.54 -30.49
C ALA A 285 16.99 -50.91 -31.93
N THR A 286 18.03 -51.07 -32.73
CA THR A 286 18.03 -51.29 -34.18
C THR A 286 18.26 -52.78 -34.49
N ALA A 287 17.77 -53.20 -35.67
CA ALA A 287 18.12 -54.39 -36.45
C ALA A 287 17.55 -55.75 -35.94
N GLY A 288 17.05 -56.66 -36.77
CA GLY A 288 16.99 -56.78 -38.24
C GLY A 288 16.67 -58.25 -38.61
N ARG A 289 16.51 -58.52 -39.92
CA ARG A 289 16.28 -59.82 -40.61
C ARG A 289 14.83 -60.35 -40.61
N SER A 290 14.30 -61.09 -41.59
CA SER A 290 14.44 -61.29 -43.06
C SER A 290 13.53 -62.50 -43.39
N SER A 291 12.98 -62.59 -44.61
CA SER A 291 12.25 -63.74 -45.24
C SER A 291 10.98 -64.23 -44.53
N SER A 292 9.84 -64.44 -45.17
CA SER A 292 9.53 -64.91 -46.55
C SER A 292 8.16 -64.40 -46.96
#